data_AF-A0A553MKJ9-F1
#
_entry.id   AF-A0A553MKJ9-F1
#
_cell.length_a   1.000
_cell.length_b   1.000
_cell.length_c   1.000
_cell.angle_alpha   90.00
_cell.angle_beta   90.00
_cell.angle_gamma   90.00
#
_symmetry.space_group_name_H-M   'P 1'
#
loop_
_entity.id
_entity.type
_entity.pdbx_description
1 polymer ?
#
loop_
_entity_poly.entity_id
_entity_poly.type
_entity_poly.pdbx_seq_one_letter_code
_entity_poly.pdbx_strand_id
1 'polypeptide(L)'
;VAKDVSVRLHNELENVEEKRARTDEENERLRQQLIEVETTKQALQNELDKTKELSLKRRGKELPKSEKRTPQTPTEEETEDLKCQLAFIKEEAVLMRKKMAKIDKEKDRLEHELQKYRSFYGDVDSPLPKGEAGGPATTRESELKLRLRLVEEEANILGRKIVELEVENRGLKAEMDDLRENELTGGSNDASSREQSEALSELRQQLQLVEDEAELLRRNLADVEEQNSKLTTELNKLKYKAAGSHEGSRYNSNAVDCAKVEALQEELKSARIQINELSGKVMQLQYENRVLLSNMQRYDLASHFGIRSSPRDSDAESDCGRRESEEDLSRLPPHRKREGPVGGESDSDEVRNIRCLTPTRSLYTPEGRFLSRSFRDRQHMMDIRIEAERLSRTIDRLIADTSTIIAEARVYFNNGEFFGRLDEEEEGGRIREHELLYRINAQMKAFRKELQNFIERLEMFQPIILLILILVLFSSLSYATIFKLVFLFTLFFVL
;
A
#
# COMPACT_ATOMS: atom_id res chain seq x y z
N VAL A 1 11.63 -11.24 3.47
CA VAL A 1 11.43 -12.34 4.46
C VAL A 1 12.40 -12.28 5.62
N ALA A 2 13.66 -12.73 5.53
CA ALA A 2 14.58 -12.75 6.69
C ALA A 2 14.81 -11.36 7.32
N LYS A 3 14.92 -10.31 6.48
CA LYS A 3 15.01 -8.92 6.95
C LYS A 3 13.72 -8.44 7.65
N ASP A 4 12.55 -8.78 7.12
CA ASP A 4 11.27 -8.38 7.71
C ASP A 4 11.01 -9.08 9.05
N VAL A 5 11.39 -10.36 9.14
CA VAL A 5 11.36 -11.12 10.40
C VAL A 5 12.32 -10.51 11.41
N SER A 6 13.53 -10.14 11.00
CA SER A 6 14.52 -9.49 11.88
C SER A 6 14.05 -8.13 12.39
N VAL A 7 13.41 -7.31 11.55
CA VAL A 7 12.87 -6.01 11.97
C VAL A 7 11.70 -6.19 12.93
N ARG A 8 10.81 -7.15 12.66
CA ARG A 8 9.67 -7.45 13.54
C ARG A 8 10.15 -7.92 14.92
N LEU A 9 11.11 -8.86 14.95
CA LEU A 9 11.70 -9.34 16.20
C LEU A 9 12.41 -8.21 16.96
N HIS A 10 13.10 -7.31 16.27
CA HIS A 10 13.75 -6.17 16.93
C HIS A 10 12.74 -5.23 17.57
N ASN A 11 11.65 -4.90 16.87
CA ASN A 11 10.58 -4.06 17.41
C ASN A 11 9.82 -4.76 18.56
N GLU A 12 9.63 -6.08 18.47
CA GLU A 12 9.03 -6.86 19.56
C GLU A 12 9.93 -6.88 20.80
N LEU A 13 11.24 -7.05 20.63
CA LEU A 13 12.21 -6.97 21.71
C LEU A 13 12.24 -5.57 22.35
N GLU A 14 12.27 -4.51 21.54
CA GLU A 14 12.22 -3.12 22.01
C GLU A 14 10.95 -2.84 22.83
N ASN A 15 9.79 -3.31 22.36
CA ASN A 15 8.53 -3.19 23.10
C ASN A 15 8.54 -3.97 24.42
N VAL A 16 9.16 -5.14 24.46
CA VAL A 16 9.30 -5.95 25.69
C VAL A 16 10.25 -5.26 26.67
N GLU A 17 11.36 -4.71 26.19
CA GLU A 17 12.31 -3.94 26.99
C GLU A 17 11.67 -2.68 27.59
N GLU A 18 10.88 -1.95 26.80
CA GLU A 18 10.17 -0.76 27.28
C GLU A 18 9.12 -1.12 28.34
N LYS A 19 8.34 -2.19 28.12
CA LYS A 19 7.39 -2.69 29.13
C LYS A 19 8.10 -3.10 30.41
N ARG A 20 9.22 -3.81 30.30
CA ARG A 20 10.03 -4.22 31.45
C ARG A 20 10.54 -3.00 32.23
N ALA A 21 11.06 -1.99 31.54
CA ALA A 21 11.53 -0.76 32.18
C ALA A 21 10.39 -0.05 32.93
N ARG A 22 9.20 0.06 32.33
CA ARG A 22 8.03 0.66 33.00
C ARG A 22 7.60 -0.13 34.24
N THR A 23 7.58 -1.46 34.17
CA THR A 23 7.24 -2.30 35.33
C THR A 23 8.30 -2.27 36.42
N ASP A 24 9.57 -2.12 36.05
CA ASP A 24 10.68 -1.98 37.01
C ASP A 24 10.58 -0.63 37.74
N GLU A 25 10.26 0.46 37.03
CA GLU A 25 9.99 1.77 37.64
C GLU A 25 8.77 1.75 38.58
N GLU A 26 7.68 1.09 38.18
CA GLU A 26 6.48 0.97 39.02
C GLU A 26 6.78 0.16 40.28
N ASN A 27 7.53 -0.94 40.16
CA ASN A 27 8.01 -1.71 41.31
C ASN A 27 8.88 -0.86 42.25
N GLU A 28 9.76 -0.01 41.70
CA GLU A 28 10.62 0.85 42.49
C GLU A 28 9.79 1.93 43.23
N ARG A 29 8.79 2.52 42.56
CA ARG A 29 7.82 3.44 43.19
C ARG A 29 7.04 2.76 44.32
N LEU A 30 6.54 1.53 44.10
CA LEU A 30 5.82 0.77 45.12
C LEU A 30 6.72 0.43 46.32
N ARG A 31 7.99 0.09 46.09
CA ARG A 31 8.96 -0.12 47.18
C ARG A 31 9.21 1.16 47.98
N GLN A 32 9.30 2.32 47.31
CA GLN A 32 9.43 3.61 47.98
C GLN A 32 8.19 3.94 48.83
N GLN A 33 6.99 3.74 48.27
CA GLN A 33 5.74 3.92 49.01
C GLN A 33 5.63 2.98 50.21
N LEU A 34 6.07 1.73 50.07
CA LEU A 34 6.09 0.79 51.20
C LEU A 34 7.00 1.28 52.32
N ILE A 35 8.20 1.80 52.00
CA ILE A 35 9.12 2.38 52.98
C ILE A 35 8.50 3.61 53.65
N GLU A 36 7.83 4.47 52.90
CA GLU A 36 7.14 5.64 53.45
C GLU A 36 6.00 5.24 54.41
N VAL A 37 5.22 4.21 54.05
CA VAL A 37 4.16 3.68 54.93
C VAL A 37 4.75 3.02 56.18
N GLU A 38 5.85 2.27 56.06
CA GLU A 38 6.52 1.64 57.19
C GLU A 38 7.10 2.69 58.16
N THR A 39 7.71 3.75 57.62
CA THR A 39 8.28 4.84 58.42
C THR A 39 7.21 5.67 59.13
N THR A 40 6.10 5.99 58.44
CA THR A 40 4.97 6.70 59.04
C THR A 40 4.28 5.86 60.13
N LYS A 41 4.11 4.55 59.89
CA LYS A 41 3.62 3.61 60.90
C LYS A 41 4.53 3.56 62.13
N GLN A 42 5.85 3.48 61.93
CA GLN A 42 6.81 3.48 63.04
C GLN A 42 6.77 4.79 63.83
N ALA A 43 6.67 5.93 63.15
CA ALA A 43 6.54 7.24 63.80
C ALA A 43 5.27 7.33 64.66
N LEU A 44 4.12 6.89 64.12
CA LEU A 44 2.85 6.85 64.85
C LEU A 44 2.90 5.90 66.04
N GLN A 45 3.52 4.72 65.88
CA GLN A 45 3.72 3.78 66.97
C GLN A 45 4.56 4.37 68.10
N ASN A 46 5.65 5.09 67.75
CA ASN A 46 6.48 5.78 68.73
C ASN A 46 5.71 6.87 69.51
N GLU A 47 4.84 7.65 68.84
CA GLU A 47 3.99 8.64 69.51
C GLU A 47 2.92 8.00 70.41
N LEU A 48 2.35 6.86 69.98
CA LEU A 48 1.43 6.07 70.80
C LEU A 48 2.12 5.55 72.08
N ASP A 49 3.36 5.09 71.99
CA ASP A 49 4.08 4.57 73.15
C ASP A 49 4.55 5.69 74.08
N LYS A 50 4.95 6.86 73.54
CA LYS A 50 5.20 8.07 74.35
C LYS A 50 3.96 8.53 75.11
N THR A 51 2.79 8.57 74.46
CA THR A 51 1.53 8.97 75.11
C THR A 51 1.11 7.98 76.19
N LYS A 52 1.30 6.67 75.98
CA LYS A 52 1.12 5.65 77.03
C LYS A 52 2.07 5.88 78.21
N GLU A 53 3.36 6.11 77.97
CA GLU A 53 4.35 6.33 79.04
C GLU A 53 4.04 7.59 79.87
N LEU A 54 3.63 8.68 79.22
CA LEU A 54 3.19 9.92 79.87
C LEU A 54 1.92 9.72 80.71
N SER A 55 0.99 8.87 80.24
CA SER A 55 -0.22 8.52 80.99
C SER A 55 0.09 7.67 82.24
N LEU A 56 1.07 6.76 82.16
CA LEU A 56 1.53 5.93 83.28
C LEU A 56 2.27 6.77 84.34
N LYS A 57 3.07 7.76 83.93
CA LYS A 57 3.76 8.70 84.84
C LYS A 57 2.80 9.61 85.63
N ARG A 58 1.58 9.87 85.13
CA ARG A 58 0.55 10.66 85.83
C ARG A 58 -0.29 9.89 86.86
N ARG A 59 -0.17 8.55 86.93
CA ARG A 59 -1.00 7.71 87.81
C ARG A 59 -0.35 7.29 89.14
N GLY A 60 0.82 7.84 89.49
CA GLY A 60 1.69 7.34 90.56
C GLY A 60 2.01 8.27 91.74
N LYS A 61 1.18 9.24 92.11
CA LYS A 61 1.47 10.07 93.31
C LYS A 61 0.20 10.39 94.10
N GLU A 62 0.02 9.70 95.22
CA GLU A 62 -0.96 10.04 96.26
C GLU A 62 -0.53 11.24 97.12
N LEU A 63 -1.53 11.88 97.70
CA LEU A 63 -1.59 13.11 98.51
C LEU A 63 -0.66 13.12 99.76
N PRO A 64 -0.34 14.32 100.31
CA PRO A 64 -0.94 14.63 101.62
C PRO A 64 -1.47 16.07 101.76
N LYS A 65 -2.40 16.23 102.71
CA LYS A 65 -3.15 17.43 103.10
C LYS A 65 -2.31 18.40 103.96
N SER A 66 -2.53 19.71 103.82
CA SER A 66 -2.60 20.64 104.97
C SER A 66 -3.32 21.95 104.64
N GLU A 67 -4.27 22.26 105.53
CA GLU A 67 -4.97 23.50 105.90
C GLU A 67 -4.66 24.88 105.25
N LYS A 68 -5.79 25.61 105.12
CA LYS A 68 -6.00 27.07 105.33
C LYS A 68 -5.47 28.05 104.28
N ARG A 69 -6.39 28.54 103.45
CA ARG A 69 -7.00 29.90 103.53
C ARG A 69 -7.78 30.18 102.24
N THR A 70 -9.05 30.53 102.36
CA THR A 70 -9.78 31.27 101.31
C THR A 70 -9.19 32.67 101.21
N PRO A 71 -9.06 33.25 100.00
CA PRO A 71 -10.19 33.96 99.42
C PRO A 71 -10.41 33.65 97.92
N GLN A 72 -11.67 33.81 97.51
CA GLN A 72 -12.29 33.83 96.17
C GLN A 72 -11.38 33.87 94.90
N THR A 73 -11.86 33.28 93.77
CA THR A 73 -11.25 33.10 92.40
C THR A 73 -10.51 31.74 92.20
N PRO A 74 -9.88 31.40 91.06
CA PRO A 74 -10.28 31.11 89.66
C PRO A 74 -10.65 29.62 89.39
N THR A 75 -10.95 28.85 90.44
CA THR A 75 -11.14 27.39 90.36
C THR A 75 -12.47 26.95 89.73
N GLU A 76 -13.51 27.77 89.75
CA GLU A 76 -14.79 27.44 89.10
C GLU A 76 -14.68 27.46 87.56
N GLU A 77 -14.02 28.47 86.97
CA GLU A 77 -13.78 28.55 85.53
C GLU A 77 -12.95 27.35 85.04
N GLU A 78 -11.87 27.00 85.76
CA GLU A 78 -11.08 25.79 85.45
C GLU A 78 -11.93 24.51 85.55
N THR A 79 -12.89 24.44 86.49
CA THR A 79 -13.80 23.28 86.57
C THR A 79 -14.84 23.26 85.46
N GLU A 80 -15.26 24.40 84.94
CA GLU A 80 -16.16 24.51 83.79
C GLU A 80 -15.42 24.18 82.48
N ASP A 81 -14.21 24.67 82.30
CA ASP A 81 -13.34 24.35 81.18
C ASP A 81 -13.01 22.86 81.13
N LEU A 82 -12.70 22.23 82.27
CA LEU A 82 -12.49 20.79 82.36
C LEU A 82 -13.77 20.01 82.02
N LYS A 83 -14.96 20.50 82.41
CA LYS A 83 -16.24 19.88 82.02
C LYS A 83 -16.48 20.01 80.52
N CYS A 84 -16.18 21.16 79.92
CA CYS A 84 -16.29 21.40 78.48
C CYS A 84 -15.32 20.50 77.68
N GLN A 85 -14.04 20.44 78.08
CA GLN A 85 -13.05 19.53 77.47
C GLN A 85 -13.48 18.06 77.62
N LEU A 86 -14.01 17.67 78.77
CA LEU A 86 -14.54 16.33 78.98
C LEU A 86 -15.76 16.05 78.08
N ALA A 87 -16.62 17.04 77.83
CA ALA A 87 -17.73 16.91 76.89
C ALA A 87 -17.24 16.72 75.45
N PHE A 88 -16.25 17.49 75.01
CA PHE A 88 -15.62 17.31 73.69
C PHE A 88 -14.99 15.92 73.53
N ILE A 89 -14.23 15.46 74.51
CA ILE A 89 -13.62 14.12 74.47
C ILE A 89 -14.71 13.03 74.45
N LYS A 90 -15.81 13.22 75.19
CA LYS A 90 -16.94 12.28 75.16
C LYS A 90 -17.62 12.25 73.79
N GLU A 91 -17.85 13.41 73.18
CA GLU A 91 -18.42 13.51 71.83
C GLU A 91 -17.50 12.90 70.78
N GLU A 92 -16.20 13.19 70.84
CA GLU A 92 -15.17 12.59 69.99
C GLU A 92 -15.13 11.07 70.16
N ALA A 93 -15.21 10.55 71.38
CA ALA A 93 -15.27 9.12 71.64
C ALA A 93 -16.55 8.46 71.09
N VAL A 94 -17.69 9.16 71.11
CA VAL A 94 -18.93 8.70 70.45
C VAL A 94 -18.76 8.70 68.94
N LEU A 95 -18.16 9.74 68.38
CA LEU A 95 -17.90 9.86 66.95
C LEU A 95 -16.94 8.76 66.47
N MET A 96 -15.87 8.47 67.21
CA MET A 96 -14.93 7.39 66.92
C MET A 96 -15.60 6.02 67.00
N ARG A 97 -16.45 5.77 68.00
CA ARG A 97 -17.27 4.54 68.06
C ARG A 97 -18.18 4.41 66.83
N LYS A 98 -18.80 5.51 66.38
CA LYS A 98 -19.63 5.51 65.17
C LYS A 98 -18.82 5.26 63.89
N LYS A 99 -17.60 5.80 63.79
CA LYS A 99 -16.68 5.52 62.67
C LYS A 99 -16.22 4.06 62.68
N MET A 100 -15.85 3.52 63.84
CA MET A 100 -15.46 2.12 64.00
C MET A 100 -16.58 1.19 63.53
N ALA A 101 -17.82 1.43 63.98
CA ALA A 101 -18.97 0.63 63.55
C ALA A 101 -19.29 0.74 62.04
N LYS A 102 -18.85 1.80 61.36
CA LYS A 102 -18.95 1.89 59.88
C LYS A 102 -17.84 1.08 59.22
N ILE A 103 -16.60 1.20 59.71
CA ILE A 103 -15.46 0.43 59.22
C ILE A 103 -15.71 -1.07 59.39
N ASP A 104 -16.24 -1.51 60.53
CA ASP A 104 -16.58 -2.93 60.75
C ASP A 104 -17.60 -3.43 59.73
N LYS A 105 -18.64 -2.63 59.43
CA LYS A 105 -19.63 -2.98 58.39
C LYS A 105 -19.03 -3.02 56.99
N GLU A 106 -18.11 -2.11 56.67
CA GLU A 106 -17.41 -2.09 55.38
C GLU A 106 -16.44 -3.26 55.27
N LYS A 107 -15.74 -3.59 56.36
CA LYS A 107 -14.89 -4.77 56.49
C LYS A 107 -15.70 -6.04 56.25
N ASP A 108 -16.84 -6.23 56.92
CA ASP A 108 -17.69 -7.41 56.73
C ASP A 108 -18.18 -7.52 55.27
N ARG A 109 -18.52 -6.39 54.62
CA ARG A 109 -18.90 -6.36 53.20
C ARG A 109 -17.75 -6.79 52.30
N LEU A 110 -16.55 -6.24 52.52
CA LEU A 110 -15.36 -6.59 51.75
C LEU A 110 -14.96 -8.06 51.99
N GLU A 111 -15.10 -8.57 53.21
CA GLU A 111 -14.88 -9.98 53.53
C GLU A 111 -15.88 -10.89 52.79
N HIS A 112 -17.15 -10.49 52.67
CA HIS A 112 -18.13 -11.20 51.86
C HIS A 112 -17.82 -11.16 50.36
N GLU A 113 -17.38 -10.02 49.84
CA GLU A 113 -16.93 -9.90 48.44
C GLU A 113 -15.70 -10.77 48.19
N LEU A 114 -14.69 -10.74 49.08
CA LEU A 114 -13.53 -11.61 49.03
C LEU A 114 -13.93 -13.09 49.09
N GLN A 115 -14.86 -13.47 49.96
CA GLN A 115 -15.36 -14.85 50.03
C GLN A 115 -16.05 -15.25 48.72
N LYS A 116 -16.80 -14.33 48.11
CA LYS A 116 -17.41 -14.54 46.79
C LYS A 116 -16.33 -14.73 45.72
N TYR A 117 -15.32 -13.86 45.66
CA TYR A 117 -14.18 -14.04 44.75
C TYR A 117 -13.45 -15.36 44.98
N ARG A 118 -13.17 -15.75 46.25
CA ARG A 118 -12.59 -17.05 46.60
C ARG A 118 -13.46 -18.23 46.11
N SER A 119 -14.78 -18.09 46.17
CA SER A 119 -15.69 -19.14 45.66
C SER A 119 -15.68 -19.28 44.14
N PHE A 120 -15.45 -18.18 43.40
CA PHE A 120 -15.38 -18.19 41.94
C PHE A 120 -14.00 -18.58 41.40
N TYR A 121 -12.93 -18.18 42.09
CA TYR A 121 -11.56 -18.22 41.55
C TYR A 121 -10.55 -19.00 42.40
N GLY A 122 -10.94 -19.51 43.57
CA GLY A 122 -10.05 -20.21 44.50
C GLY A 122 -9.38 -19.27 45.52
N ASP A 123 -8.80 -19.85 46.58
CA ASP A 123 -8.19 -19.10 47.69
C ASP A 123 -6.71 -18.78 47.39
N VAL A 124 -6.35 -17.50 47.53
CA VAL A 124 -5.02 -16.95 47.18
C VAL A 124 -4.11 -16.84 48.41
N ASP A 125 -4.67 -16.89 49.63
CA ASP A 125 -3.95 -16.67 50.89
C ASP A 125 -3.43 -17.97 51.55
N SER A 126 -3.51 -19.12 50.88
CA SER A 126 -2.79 -20.31 51.31
C SER A 126 -1.28 -20.02 51.21
N PRO A 127 -0.48 -20.22 52.27
CA PRO A 127 0.95 -19.92 52.23
C PRO A 127 1.55 -20.72 51.07
N LEU A 128 2.06 -20.02 50.05
CA LEU A 128 2.66 -20.64 48.88
C LEU A 128 3.62 -21.76 49.32
N PRO A 129 3.34 -23.04 49.01
CA PRO A 129 4.38 -24.03 49.07
C PRO A 129 5.31 -23.70 47.90
N LYS A 130 6.56 -23.34 48.23
CA LYS A 130 7.63 -23.34 47.25
C LYS A 130 7.73 -24.76 46.69
N GLY A 131 7.19 -24.96 45.50
CA GLY A 131 7.23 -26.22 44.78
C GLY A 131 6.25 -27.27 45.32
N GLU A 132 5.29 -27.62 44.47
CA GLU A 132 4.46 -28.84 44.52
C GLU A 132 3.72 -29.19 45.84
N ALA A 133 2.41 -29.42 45.69
CA ALA A 133 1.55 -30.16 46.61
C ALA A 133 1.02 -29.40 47.84
N GLY A 134 -0.23 -28.92 47.73
CA GLY A 134 -1.01 -28.46 48.89
C GLY A 134 -2.53 -28.55 48.72
N GLY A 135 -3.04 -29.28 47.73
CA GLY A 135 -4.48 -29.47 47.53
C GLY A 135 -4.97 -30.84 48.02
N PRO A 136 -6.25 -31.00 48.41
CA PRO A 136 -6.84 -32.29 48.76
C PRO A 136 -6.61 -33.32 47.63
N ALA A 137 -6.35 -34.58 47.99
CA ALA A 137 -5.97 -35.63 47.04
C ALA A 137 -6.94 -35.76 45.85
N THR A 138 -8.25 -35.55 46.09
CA THR A 138 -9.30 -35.60 45.08
C THR A 138 -9.27 -34.43 44.09
N THR A 139 -8.93 -33.22 44.55
CA THR A 139 -8.80 -32.04 43.67
C THR A 139 -7.56 -32.16 42.79
N ARG A 140 -6.44 -32.61 43.38
CA ARG A 140 -5.20 -32.90 42.63
C ARG A 140 -5.42 -34.01 41.59
N GLU A 141 -6.12 -35.08 41.95
CA GLU A 141 -6.44 -36.16 41.03
C GLU A 141 -7.31 -35.67 39.87
N SER A 142 -8.30 -34.82 40.15
CA SER A 142 -9.15 -34.22 39.10
C SER A 142 -8.38 -33.27 38.18
N GLU A 143 -7.44 -32.49 38.71
CA GLU A 143 -6.60 -31.57 37.94
C GLU A 143 -5.61 -32.34 37.05
N LEU A 144 -4.93 -33.35 37.60
CA LEU A 144 -4.03 -34.21 36.82
C LEU A 144 -4.78 -34.99 35.74
N LYS A 145 -6.00 -35.45 36.04
CA LYS A 145 -6.87 -36.12 35.07
C LYS A 145 -7.32 -35.18 33.95
N LEU A 146 -7.58 -33.92 34.25
CA LEU A 146 -7.88 -32.90 33.23
C LEU A 146 -6.65 -32.61 32.36
N ARG A 147 -5.47 -32.40 32.97
CA ARG A 147 -4.22 -32.19 32.23
C ARG A 147 -3.89 -33.37 31.32
N LEU A 148 -4.06 -34.60 31.82
CA LEU A 148 -3.88 -35.81 31.03
C LEU A 148 -4.81 -35.84 29.83
N ARG A 149 -6.12 -35.55 30.02
CA ARG A 149 -7.08 -35.47 28.91
C ARG A 149 -6.70 -34.42 27.87
N LEU A 150 -6.26 -33.23 28.31
CA LEU A 150 -5.85 -32.18 27.38
C LEU A 150 -4.63 -32.59 26.55
N VAL A 151 -3.64 -33.23 27.18
CA VAL A 151 -2.47 -33.76 26.47
C VAL A 151 -2.87 -34.89 25.52
N GLU A 152 -3.79 -35.76 25.92
CA GLU A 152 -4.33 -36.81 25.05
C GLU A 152 -5.10 -36.21 23.86
N GLU A 153 -5.93 -35.18 24.09
CA GLU A 153 -6.64 -34.45 23.03
C GLU A 153 -5.69 -33.73 22.08
N GLU A 154 -4.65 -33.08 22.59
CA GLU A 154 -3.61 -32.44 21.79
C GLU A 154 -2.86 -33.47 20.94
N ALA A 155 -2.45 -34.59 21.54
CA ALA A 155 -1.83 -35.70 20.83
C ALA A 155 -2.75 -36.28 19.74
N ASN A 156 -4.06 -36.35 20.00
CA ASN A 156 -5.04 -36.80 19.03
C ASN A 156 -5.24 -35.82 17.87
N ILE A 157 -5.24 -34.50 18.13
CA ILE A 157 -5.31 -33.47 17.09
C ILE A 157 -4.04 -33.52 16.23
N LEU A 158 -2.87 -33.59 16.86
CA LEU A 158 -1.59 -33.70 16.17
C LEU A 158 -1.51 -34.99 15.37
N GLY A 159 -1.97 -36.12 15.90
CA GLY A 159 -2.04 -37.39 15.20
C GLY A 159 -2.89 -37.30 13.92
N ARG A 160 -4.06 -36.65 14.00
CA ARG A 160 -4.87 -36.39 12.80
C ARG A 160 -4.15 -35.47 11.81
N LYS A 161 -3.48 -34.42 12.29
CA LYS A 161 -2.76 -33.49 11.43
C LYS A 161 -1.58 -34.14 10.71
N ILE A 162 -0.87 -35.05 11.38
CA ILE A 162 0.19 -35.85 10.77
C ILE A 162 -0.38 -36.69 9.62
N VAL A 163 -1.48 -37.42 9.84
CA VAL A 163 -2.09 -38.24 8.79
C VAL A 163 -2.58 -37.39 7.61
N GLU A 164 -3.22 -36.24 7.88
CA GLU A 164 -3.63 -35.30 6.84
C GLU A 164 -2.44 -34.83 5.98
N LEU A 165 -1.36 -34.39 6.64
CA LEU A 165 -0.14 -33.96 5.95
C LEU A 165 0.55 -35.13 5.24
N GLU A 166 0.49 -36.35 5.75
CA GLU A 166 1.03 -37.54 5.07
C GLU A 166 0.23 -37.87 3.81
N VAL A 167 -1.10 -37.76 3.85
CA VAL A 167 -1.98 -37.96 2.69
C VAL A 167 -1.73 -36.87 1.66
N GLU A 168 -1.66 -35.60 2.07
CA GLU A 168 -1.34 -34.48 1.19
C GLU A 168 0.05 -34.65 0.55
N ASN A 169 1.07 -35.00 1.33
CA ASN A 169 2.41 -35.27 0.78
C ASN A 169 2.42 -36.45 -0.19
N ARG A 170 1.66 -37.52 0.06
CA ARG A 170 1.51 -38.63 -0.90
C ARG A 170 0.79 -38.18 -2.17
N GLY A 171 -0.23 -37.32 -2.04
CA GLY A 171 -0.94 -36.74 -3.17
C GLY A 171 -0.04 -35.85 -4.03
N LEU A 172 0.68 -34.91 -3.41
CA LEU A 172 1.66 -34.06 -4.09
C LEU A 172 2.79 -34.89 -4.71
N LYS A 173 3.24 -35.94 -4.04
CA LYS A 173 4.24 -36.84 -4.60
C LYS A 173 3.71 -37.59 -5.83
N ALA A 174 2.45 -38.06 -5.78
CA ALA A 174 1.80 -38.67 -6.94
C ALA A 174 1.67 -37.65 -8.09
N GLU A 175 1.26 -36.41 -7.82
CA GLU A 175 1.19 -35.36 -8.84
C GLU A 175 2.56 -35.04 -9.45
N MET A 176 3.61 -34.97 -8.62
CA MET A 176 4.99 -34.79 -9.09
C MET A 176 5.47 -35.98 -9.93
N ASP A 177 5.10 -37.19 -9.55
CA ASP A 177 5.41 -38.41 -10.30
C ASP A 177 4.59 -38.48 -11.60
N ASP A 178 3.34 -38.01 -11.64
CA ASP A 178 2.50 -37.88 -12.84
C ASP A 178 3.05 -36.82 -13.81
N LEU A 179 3.52 -35.69 -13.30
CA LEU A 179 4.18 -34.66 -14.12
C LEU A 179 5.50 -35.18 -14.69
N ARG A 180 6.27 -35.93 -13.90
CA ARG A 180 7.50 -36.60 -14.38
C ARG A 180 7.21 -37.71 -15.35
N GLU A 181 6.15 -38.49 -15.13
CA GLU A 181 5.69 -39.50 -16.06
C GLU A 181 5.22 -38.82 -17.35
N ASN A 182 4.52 -37.69 -17.29
CA ASN A 182 4.20 -36.87 -18.46
C ASN A 182 5.44 -36.25 -19.11
N GLU A 183 6.52 -35.96 -18.39
CA GLU A 183 7.80 -35.55 -19.00
C GLU A 183 8.54 -36.73 -19.65
N LEU A 184 8.44 -37.94 -19.07
CA LEU A 184 9.11 -39.16 -19.54
C LEU A 184 8.29 -39.96 -20.58
N THR A 185 6.96 -39.80 -20.61
CA THR A 185 6.00 -40.50 -21.48
C THR A 185 5.19 -39.54 -22.37
N GLY A 186 5.12 -38.24 -22.05
CA GLY A 186 4.56 -37.18 -22.92
C GLY A 186 5.51 -36.73 -24.04
N GLY A 187 6.62 -37.45 -24.22
CA GLY A 187 7.34 -37.52 -25.49
C GLY A 187 6.79 -38.60 -26.44
N SER A 188 5.72 -39.33 -26.12
CA SER A 188 5.33 -40.50 -26.94
C SER A 188 3.85 -40.69 -27.27
N ASN A 189 2.88 -39.96 -26.72
CA ASN A 189 1.46 -40.20 -27.07
C ASN A 189 0.55 -38.97 -27.18
N ASP A 190 1.09 -37.75 -27.32
CA ASP A 190 0.27 -36.62 -27.79
C ASP A 190 0.75 -36.19 -29.17
N ALA A 191 -0.12 -36.31 -30.19
CA ALA A 191 0.19 -35.93 -31.57
C ALA A 191 0.67 -34.47 -31.66
N SER A 192 0.19 -33.61 -30.74
CA SER A 192 0.59 -32.22 -30.63
C SER A 192 2.04 -32.02 -30.15
N SER A 193 2.55 -32.88 -29.27
CA SER A 193 3.92 -32.82 -28.74
C SER A 193 4.93 -33.30 -29.78
N ARG A 194 4.54 -34.30 -30.58
CA ARG A 194 5.38 -34.83 -31.66
C ARG A 194 5.49 -33.86 -32.83
N GLU A 195 4.39 -33.24 -33.26
CA GLU A 195 4.41 -32.16 -34.25
C GLU A 195 5.21 -30.94 -33.76
N GLN A 196 5.11 -30.59 -32.48
CA GLN A 196 5.94 -29.52 -31.91
C GLN A 196 7.43 -29.88 -31.85
N SER A 197 7.78 -31.14 -31.57
CA SER A 197 9.17 -31.61 -31.56
C SER A 197 9.77 -31.68 -32.97
N GLU A 198 8.98 -32.11 -33.96
CA GLU A 198 9.34 -32.09 -35.38
C GLU A 198 9.49 -30.64 -35.87
N ALA A 199 8.56 -29.74 -35.54
CA ALA A 199 8.66 -28.31 -35.85
C ALA A 199 9.86 -27.61 -35.18
N LEU A 200 10.19 -27.96 -33.93
CA LEU A 200 11.39 -27.47 -33.25
C LEU A 200 12.67 -28.00 -33.88
N SER A 201 12.65 -29.23 -34.42
CA SER A 201 13.79 -29.83 -35.12
C SER A 201 13.97 -29.20 -36.50
N GLU A 202 12.88 -28.94 -37.23
CA GLU A 202 12.88 -28.20 -38.49
C GLU A 202 13.37 -26.76 -38.30
N LEU A 203 12.93 -26.08 -37.24
CA LEU A 203 13.39 -24.73 -36.92
C LEU A 203 14.89 -24.70 -36.58
N ARG A 204 15.40 -25.70 -35.86
CA ARG A 204 16.84 -25.86 -35.61
C ARG A 204 17.61 -26.10 -36.91
N GLN A 205 17.07 -26.91 -37.81
CA GLN A 205 17.69 -27.14 -39.12
C GLN A 205 17.69 -25.87 -39.98
N GLN A 206 16.59 -25.11 -40.00
CA GLN A 206 16.51 -23.84 -40.70
C GLN A 206 17.48 -22.82 -40.13
N LEU A 207 17.63 -22.76 -38.80
CA LEU A 207 18.61 -21.89 -38.16
C LEU A 207 20.03 -22.26 -38.59
N GLN A 208 20.39 -23.55 -38.59
CA GLN A 208 21.70 -24.01 -39.07
C GLN A 208 21.95 -23.63 -40.53
N LEU A 209 20.95 -23.77 -41.40
CA LEU A 209 21.07 -23.39 -42.81
C LEU A 209 21.30 -21.88 -42.99
N VAL A 210 20.60 -21.06 -42.22
CA VAL A 210 20.78 -19.60 -42.23
C VAL A 210 22.15 -19.21 -41.67
N GLU A 211 22.64 -19.91 -40.65
CA GLU A 211 23.99 -19.74 -40.11
C GLU A 211 25.05 -20.10 -41.15
N ASP A 212 24.91 -21.23 -41.84
CA ASP A 212 25.82 -21.68 -42.89
C ASP A 212 25.81 -20.71 -44.10
N GLU A 213 24.63 -20.22 -44.49
CA GLU A 213 24.48 -19.19 -45.54
C GLU A 213 25.16 -17.88 -45.13
N ALA A 214 24.97 -17.43 -43.89
CA ALA A 214 25.62 -16.24 -43.36
C ALA A 214 27.14 -16.39 -43.34
N GLU A 215 27.67 -17.57 -42.99
CA GLU A 215 29.10 -17.85 -43.09
C GLU A 215 29.61 -17.83 -44.53
N LEU A 216 28.86 -18.41 -45.46
CA LEU A 216 29.21 -18.41 -46.88
C LEU A 216 29.21 -16.98 -47.44
N LEU A 217 28.23 -16.15 -47.08
CA LEU A 217 28.19 -14.74 -47.44
C LEU A 217 29.38 -13.96 -46.86
N ARG A 218 29.79 -14.24 -45.61
CA ARG A 218 31.00 -13.65 -45.02
C ARG A 218 32.27 -14.03 -45.78
N ARG A 219 32.40 -15.29 -46.20
CA ARG A 219 33.54 -15.76 -47.04
C ARG A 219 33.53 -15.07 -48.40
N ASN A 220 32.39 -15.02 -49.09
CA ASN A 220 32.26 -14.34 -50.37
C ASN A 220 32.56 -12.84 -50.27
N LEU A 221 32.10 -12.19 -49.20
CA LEU A 221 32.39 -10.79 -48.95
C LEU A 221 33.90 -10.57 -48.76
N ALA A 222 34.58 -11.44 -47.99
CA ALA A 222 36.04 -11.39 -47.85
C ALA A 222 36.78 -11.60 -49.18
N ASP A 223 36.33 -12.54 -50.03
CA ASP A 223 36.92 -12.78 -51.34
C ASP A 223 36.74 -11.56 -52.27
N VAL A 224 35.56 -10.94 -52.27
CA VAL A 224 35.28 -9.70 -53.03
C VAL A 224 36.09 -8.52 -52.48
N GLU A 225 36.25 -8.41 -51.16
CA GLU A 225 37.12 -7.41 -50.54
C GLU A 225 38.59 -7.61 -50.94
N GLU A 226 39.07 -8.85 -51.02
CA GLU A 226 40.43 -9.14 -51.50
C GLU A 226 40.58 -8.78 -52.99
N GLN A 227 39.58 -9.09 -53.82
CA GLN A 227 39.55 -8.66 -55.23
C GLN A 227 39.56 -7.14 -55.36
N ASN A 228 38.74 -6.44 -54.58
CA ASN A 228 38.71 -4.98 -54.54
C ASN A 228 40.05 -4.42 -54.08
N SER A 229 40.70 -5.02 -53.09
CA SER A 229 42.04 -4.65 -52.65
C SER A 229 43.06 -4.84 -53.78
N LYS A 230 43.06 -5.99 -54.46
CA LYS A 230 43.91 -6.27 -55.63
C LYS A 230 43.68 -5.23 -56.74
N LEU A 231 42.44 -5.02 -57.15
CA LEU A 231 42.08 -4.01 -58.15
C LEU A 231 42.49 -2.60 -57.71
N THR A 232 42.33 -2.26 -56.43
CA THR A 232 42.79 -0.98 -55.88
C THR A 232 44.31 -0.86 -55.95
N THR A 233 45.07 -1.92 -55.66
CA THR A 233 46.52 -1.91 -55.83
C THR A 233 46.94 -1.82 -57.30
N GLU A 234 46.23 -2.46 -58.22
CA GLU A 234 46.48 -2.35 -59.66
C GLU A 234 46.13 -0.96 -60.19
N LEU A 235 45.01 -0.39 -59.77
CA LEU A 235 44.62 0.98 -60.07
C LEU A 235 45.66 1.96 -59.52
N ASN A 236 46.16 1.75 -58.31
CA ASN A 236 47.25 2.54 -57.76
C ASN A 236 48.55 2.35 -58.57
N LYS A 237 48.93 1.12 -58.96
CA LYS A 237 50.07 0.87 -59.85
C LYS A 237 49.89 1.57 -61.20
N LEU A 238 48.70 1.56 -61.77
CA LEU A 238 48.37 2.27 -63.02
C LEU A 238 48.38 3.78 -62.82
N LYS A 239 47.91 4.30 -61.69
CA LYS A 239 48.03 5.71 -61.31
C LYS A 239 49.48 6.12 -61.15
N TYR A 240 50.34 5.30 -60.53
CA TYR A 240 51.77 5.58 -60.44
C TYR A 240 52.47 5.47 -61.80
N LYS A 241 52.06 4.52 -62.66
CA LYS A 241 52.53 4.44 -64.05
C LYS A 241 52.03 5.60 -64.90
N ALA A 242 50.80 6.08 -64.70
CA ALA A 242 50.22 7.22 -65.43
C ALA A 242 50.76 8.56 -64.92
N ALA A 243 50.96 8.71 -63.61
CA ALA A 243 51.64 9.85 -63.00
C ALA A 243 53.15 9.87 -63.34
N GLY A 244 53.76 8.69 -63.49
CA GLY A 244 55.11 8.52 -64.04
C GLY A 244 55.18 8.59 -65.57
N SER A 245 54.05 8.65 -66.27
CA SER A 245 53.93 8.80 -67.72
C SER A 245 53.38 10.17 -68.12
N HIS A 246 53.34 11.12 -67.18
CA HIS A 246 53.10 12.53 -67.50
C HIS A 246 54.35 13.26 -68.03
N GLU A 247 55.39 12.51 -68.40
CA GLU A 247 56.33 12.86 -69.46
C GLU A 247 56.29 11.79 -70.55
N GLY A 248 55.33 11.89 -71.47
CA GLY A 248 55.44 11.21 -72.76
C GLY A 248 54.20 10.48 -73.23
N SER A 249 53.63 11.05 -74.29
CA SER A 249 52.85 10.41 -75.33
C SER A 249 51.33 10.32 -75.14
N ARG A 250 50.68 11.08 -76.03
CA ARG A 250 49.24 11.12 -76.35
C ARG A 250 48.77 9.73 -76.79
N TYR A 251 47.55 9.31 -76.42
CA TYR A 251 46.51 8.82 -77.34
C TYR A 251 45.21 8.45 -76.57
N ASN A 252 44.16 9.22 -76.86
CA ASN A 252 42.74 8.87 -77.00
C ASN A 252 42.15 7.68 -76.20
N SER A 253 41.38 7.96 -75.13
CA SER A 253 40.19 7.12 -74.81
C SER A 253 39.14 7.74 -73.85
N ASN A 254 39.32 8.94 -73.27
CA ASN A 254 38.46 9.37 -72.13
C ASN A 254 37.51 10.55 -72.40
N ALA A 255 37.31 10.96 -73.66
CA ALA A 255 36.39 12.07 -73.97
C ALA A 255 34.90 11.66 -73.99
N VAL A 256 34.60 10.37 -74.16
CA VAL A 256 33.23 9.88 -74.40
C VAL A 256 32.43 9.66 -73.11
N ASP A 257 33.09 9.35 -71.99
CA ASP A 257 32.41 9.03 -70.73
C ASP A 257 32.01 10.27 -69.93
N CYS A 258 32.71 11.40 -70.08
CA CYS A 258 32.34 12.66 -69.42
C CYS A 258 31.01 13.22 -69.95
N ALA A 259 30.78 13.12 -71.27
CA ALA A 259 29.55 13.59 -71.90
C ALA A 259 28.32 12.76 -71.50
N LYS A 260 28.50 11.45 -71.25
CA LYS A 260 27.40 10.57 -70.79
C LYS A 260 26.99 10.86 -69.35
N VAL A 261 27.95 11.18 -68.49
CA VAL A 261 27.68 11.55 -67.08
C VAL A 261 26.92 12.86 -67.00
N GLU A 262 27.27 13.85 -67.82
CA GLU A 262 26.55 15.13 -67.88
C GLU A 262 25.12 14.96 -68.40
N ALA A 263 24.88 14.13 -69.43
CA ALA A 263 23.55 13.84 -69.95
C ALA A 263 22.64 13.17 -68.91
N LEU A 264 23.14 12.16 -68.18
CA LEU A 264 22.39 11.51 -67.10
C LEU A 264 22.09 12.47 -65.94
N GLN A 265 22.98 13.43 -65.68
CA GLN A 265 22.76 14.44 -64.64
C GLN A 265 21.70 15.48 -65.04
N GLU A 266 21.57 15.79 -66.33
CA GLU A 266 20.48 16.63 -66.86
C GLU A 266 19.13 15.90 -66.85
N GLU A 267 19.10 14.62 -67.23
CA GLU A 267 17.89 13.78 -67.12
C GLU A 267 17.40 13.65 -65.68
N LEU A 268 18.32 13.51 -64.72
CA LEU A 268 17.97 13.45 -63.30
C LEU A 268 17.39 14.79 -62.80
N LYS A 269 17.87 15.93 -63.32
CA LYS A 269 17.31 17.25 -63.00
C LYS A 269 15.92 17.44 -63.61
N SER A 270 15.69 17.02 -64.85
CA SER A 270 14.38 17.12 -65.50
C SER A 270 13.35 16.21 -64.83
N ALA A 271 13.74 14.99 -64.45
CA ALA A 271 12.89 14.07 -63.68
C ALA A 271 12.49 14.66 -62.33
N ARG A 272 13.40 15.34 -61.63
CA ARG A 272 13.07 16.04 -60.36
C ARG A 272 12.06 17.15 -60.54
N ILE A 273 12.17 17.93 -61.62
CA ILE A 273 11.20 18.99 -61.93
C ILE A 273 9.83 18.37 -62.25
N GLN A 274 9.79 17.30 -63.04
CA GLN A 274 8.53 16.59 -63.35
C GLN A 274 7.87 15.99 -62.11
N ILE A 275 8.64 15.42 -61.18
CA ILE A 275 8.11 14.92 -59.89
C ILE A 275 7.50 16.07 -59.09
N ASN A 276 8.16 17.24 -59.06
CA ASN A 276 7.63 18.41 -58.36
C ASN A 276 6.33 18.94 -59.01
N GLU A 277 6.26 18.99 -60.34
CA GLU A 277 5.05 19.38 -61.06
C GLU A 277 3.89 18.39 -60.83
N LEU A 278 4.17 17.08 -60.87
CA LEU A 278 3.19 16.05 -60.59
C LEU A 278 2.72 16.10 -59.13
N SER A 279 3.63 16.33 -58.18
CA SER A 279 3.29 16.52 -56.77
C SER A 279 2.34 17.72 -56.58
N GLY A 280 2.55 18.81 -57.32
CA GLY A 280 1.64 19.96 -57.33
C GLY A 280 0.25 19.60 -57.88
N LYS A 281 0.20 18.89 -59.01
CA LYS A 281 -1.07 18.41 -59.61
C LYS A 281 -1.81 17.45 -58.68
N VAL A 282 -1.11 16.57 -57.97
CA VAL A 282 -1.71 15.66 -56.99
C VAL A 282 -2.32 16.44 -55.83
N MET A 283 -1.63 17.44 -55.29
CA MET A 283 -2.21 18.29 -54.24
C MET A 283 -3.45 19.05 -54.72
N GLN A 284 -3.41 19.57 -55.95
CA GLN A 284 -4.58 20.25 -56.53
C GLN A 284 -5.76 19.30 -56.71
N LEU A 285 -5.54 18.11 -57.28
CA LEU A 285 -6.57 17.09 -57.44
C LEU A 285 -7.10 16.60 -56.09
N GLN A 286 -6.27 16.46 -55.07
CA GLN A 286 -6.71 16.13 -53.72
C GLN A 286 -7.62 17.22 -53.13
N TYR A 287 -7.29 18.49 -53.35
CA TYR A 287 -8.12 19.61 -52.92
C TYR A 287 -9.46 19.64 -53.67
N GLU A 288 -9.44 19.49 -55.00
CA GLU A 288 -10.65 19.43 -55.83
C GLU A 288 -11.53 18.24 -55.45
N ASN A 289 -10.94 17.06 -55.22
CA ASN A 289 -11.68 15.87 -54.79
C ASN A 289 -12.34 16.09 -53.41
N ARG A 290 -11.64 16.74 -52.46
CA ARG A 290 -12.22 17.11 -51.16
C ARG A 290 -13.39 18.09 -51.30
N VAL A 291 -13.27 19.08 -52.19
CA VAL A 291 -14.35 20.04 -52.48
C VAL A 291 -15.53 19.35 -53.18
N LEU A 292 -15.28 18.48 -54.15
CA LEU A 292 -16.29 17.70 -54.86
C LEU A 292 -17.06 16.77 -53.92
N LEU A 293 -16.37 16.05 -53.04
CA LEU A 293 -17.01 15.22 -52.00
C LEU A 293 -17.88 16.07 -51.06
N SER A 294 -17.38 17.24 -50.64
CA SER A 294 -18.16 18.17 -49.82
C SER A 294 -19.40 18.73 -50.55
N ASN A 295 -19.29 19.01 -51.85
CA ASN A 295 -20.43 19.46 -52.65
C ASN A 295 -21.43 18.33 -52.91
N MET A 296 -20.97 17.11 -53.18
CA MET A 296 -21.84 15.94 -53.35
C MET A 296 -22.63 15.66 -52.07
N GLN A 297 -21.99 15.75 -50.90
CA GLN A 297 -22.67 15.66 -49.60
C GLN A 297 -23.73 16.75 -49.42
N ARG A 298 -23.51 17.97 -49.92
CA ARG A 298 -24.54 19.03 -49.90
C ARG A 298 -25.70 18.73 -50.84
N TYR A 299 -25.44 18.18 -52.03
CA TYR A 299 -26.50 17.77 -52.96
C TYR A 299 -27.30 16.57 -52.45
N ASP A 300 -26.66 15.58 -51.82
CA ASP A 300 -27.33 14.47 -51.15
C ASP A 300 -28.23 14.97 -50.02
N LEU A 301 -27.73 15.86 -49.15
CA LEU A 301 -28.56 16.50 -48.13
C LEU A 301 -29.74 17.27 -48.74
N ALA A 302 -29.50 18.05 -49.81
CA ALA A 302 -30.56 18.79 -50.49
C ALA A 302 -31.60 17.89 -51.15
N SER A 303 -31.21 16.72 -51.68
CA SER A 303 -32.14 15.74 -52.25
C SER A 303 -33.02 15.07 -51.18
N HIS A 304 -32.50 14.87 -49.96
CA HIS A 304 -33.29 14.35 -48.83
C HIS A 304 -34.33 15.36 -48.32
N PHE A 305 -34.13 16.66 -48.56
CA PHE A 305 -35.13 17.71 -48.27
C PHE A 305 -36.05 18.04 -49.47
N GLY A 306 -35.78 17.49 -50.66
CA GLY A 306 -36.57 17.72 -51.88
C GLY A 306 -37.79 16.82 -52.06
N ILE A 307 -38.00 15.80 -51.22
CA ILE A 307 -39.13 14.86 -51.31
C ILE A 307 -40.22 15.24 -50.31
N ARG A 308 -40.83 16.42 -50.50
CA ARG A 308 -42.21 16.69 -50.02
C ARG A 308 -42.84 17.90 -50.70
N SER A 309 -43.22 17.75 -51.96
CA SER A 309 -44.30 18.53 -52.57
C SER A 309 -45.21 17.61 -53.39
N SER A 310 -46.36 17.30 -52.79
CA SER A 310 -47.57 16.70 -53.39
C SER A 310 -47.94 17.42 -54.71
N PRO A 311 -48.45 16.74 -55.75
CA PRO A 311 -49.88 16.45 -55.83
C PRO A 311 -50.27 15.10 -56.47
N ARG A 312 -51.19 14.42 -55.79
CA ARG A 312 -52.40 13.74 -56.29
C ARG A 312 -52.64 13.85 -57.82
N ASP A 313 -52.55 12.73 -58.54
CA ASP A 313 -53.57 12.21 -59.47
C ASP A 313 -53.07 10.96 -60.22
N SER A 314 -54.05 10.12 -60.57
CA SER A 314 -54.05 9.10 -61.64
C SER A 314 -53.69 7.64 -61.30
N ASP A 315 -54.78 6.88 -61.30
CA ASP A 315 -55.01 5.44 -61.37
C ASP A 315 -54.22 4.63 -62.43
N ALA A 316 -54.28 3.31 -62.21
CA ALA A 316 -54.45 2.23 -63.19
C ALA A 316 -53.23 1.38 -63.63
N GLU A 317 -53.28 0.13 -63.13
CA GLU A 317 -53.05 -1.17 -63.79
C GLU A 317 -51.68 -1.65 -64.30
N SER A 318 -51.52 -2.97 -64.09
CA SER A 318 -50.64 -3.98 -64.74
C SER A 318 -49.64 -4.57 -63.75
N ASP A 319 -49.93 -5.70 -63.10
CA ASP A 319 -50.07 -7.07 -63.62
C ASP A 319 -48.75 -7.76 -63.97
N CYS A 320 -48.64 -8.97 -63.40
CA CYS A 320 -47.78 -10.11 -63.70
C CYS A 320 -46.24 -10.01 -63.60
N GLY A 321 -45.69 -10.77 -62.64
CA GLY A 321 -44.69 -11.78 -63.03
C GLY A 321 -43.53 -12.06 -62.07
N ARG A 322 -43.70 -13.15 -61.29
CA ARG A 322 -42.80 -14.33 -61.29
C ARG A 322 -41.54 -14.32 -60.38
N ARG A 323 -41.65 -15.19 -59.36
CA ARG A 323 -40.64 -16.09 -58.71
C ARG A 323 -39.74 -15.50 -57.61
N GLU A 324 -39.93 -16.01 -56.38
CA GLU A 324 -39.04 -16.97 -55.65
C GLU A 324 -37.84 -16.18 -55.06
N SER A 325 -37.57 -16.08 -53.75
CA SER A 325 -37.82 -16.94 -52.60
C SER A 325 -37.66 -16.15 -51.30
N GLU A 326 -38.37 -16.63 -50.28
CA GLU A 326 -38.10 -16.69 -48.83
C GLU A 326 -37.08 -15.76 -48.12
N GLU A 327 -37.55 -15.39 -46.92
CA GLU A 327 -36.85 -15.21 -45.65
C GLU A 327 -36.68 -13.79 -45.07
N ASP A 328 -37.32 -13.69 -43.92
CA ASP A 328 -37.50 -12.55 -43.04
C ASP A 328 -36.18 -12.00 -42.48
N LEU A 329 -36.21 -10.69 -42.37
CA LEU A 329 -35.27 -9.85 -41.64
C LEU A 329 -35.24 -10.25 -40.16
N SER A 330 -34.08 -10.68 -39.69
CA SER A 330 -33.75 -10.65 -38.26
C SER A 330 -32.24 -10.48 -38.02
N ARG A 331 -31.93 -9.38 -37.33
CA ARG A 331 -30.74 -9.10 -36.49
C ARG A 331 -29.43 -8.61 -37.15
N LEU A 332 -29.16 -7.34 -36.81
CA LEU A 332 -27.89 -6.74 -36.35
C LEU A 332 -26.70 -6.62 -37.34
N PRO A 333 -26.08 -5.43 -37.48
CA PRO A 333 -24.80 -5.31 -38.18
C PRO A 333 -23.61 -5.74 -37.29
N PRO A 334 -22.59 -6.44 -37.82
CA PRO A 334 -21.42 -6.86 -37.07
C PRO A 334 -20.24 -5.87 -37.17
N HIS A 335 -19.39 -5.94 -36.15
CA HIS A 335 -18.05 -5.35 -36.05
C HIS A 335 -17.21 -5.48 -37.34
N ARG A 336 -16.47 -4.41 -37.67
CA ARG A 336 -15.21 -4.51 -38.43
C ARG A 336 -14.04 -3.95 -37.63
N LYS A 337 -13.06 -4.84 -37.42
CA LYS A 337 -11.67 -4.56 -37.03
C LYS A 337 -10.96 -3.78 -38.15
N ARG A 338 -9.97 -2.96 -37.79
CA ARG A 338 -8.89 -2.56 -38.70
C ARG A 338 -7.55 -2.58 -37.94
N GLU A 339 -6.64 -3.40 -38.41
CA GLU A 339 -5.20 -3.39 -38.12
C GLU A 339 -4.49 -2.27 -38.90
N GLY A 340 -3.35 -1.79 -38.38
CA GLY A 340 -2.33 -1.08 -39.15
C GLY A 340 -1.49 -0.10 -38.30
N PRO A 341 -0.14 -0.16 -38.33
CA PRO A 341 0.76 0.31 -37.26
C PRO A 341 1.34 1.72 -37.48
N VAL A 342 2.02 2.24 -36.44
CA VAL A 342 3.15 3.23 -36.37
C VAL A 342 3.01 3.95 -35.00
N GLY A 343 3.88 3.71 -34.00
CA GLY A 343 5.17 4.41 -33.81
C GLY A 343 4.90 5.90 -33.50
N GLY A 344 5.16 6.49 -32.34
CA GLY A 344 6.25 6.31 -31.38
C GLY A 344 6.70 7.73 -31.02
N GLU A 345 6.55 8.12 -29.76
CA GLU A 345 7.36 9.17 -29.10
C GLU A 345 7.01 9.23 -27.60
N SER A 346 7.89 8.65 -26.80
CA SER A 346 8.03 8.96 -25.38
C SER A 346 9.52 8.83 -25.06
N ASP A 347 10.23 9.92 -25.35
CA ASP A 347 11.52 10.25 -24.74
C ASP A 347 11.24 11.03 -23.44
N SER A 348 12.06 11.04 -22.40
CA SER A 348 13.21 10.26 -21.96
C SER A 348 13.71 10.98 -20.70
N ASP A 349 14.05 10.28 -19.64
CA ASP A 349 15.22 10.57 -18.79
C ASP A 349 15.20 9.69 -17.54
N GLU A 350 16.00 8.62 -17.54
CA GLU A 350 16.72 8.13 -16.35
C GLU A 350 17.64 6.94 -16.74
N VAL A 351 18.77 7.23 -17.36
CA VAL A 351 19.92 6.30 -17.36
C VAL A 351 21.22 7.09 -17.22
N ARG A 352 21.76 7.15 -15.99
CA ARG A 352 23.22 7.18 -15.77
C ARG A 352 23.58 6.72 -14.35
N ASN A 353 24.00 5.45 -14.28
CA ASN A 353 25.26 4.99 -13.68
C ASN A 353 25.11 3.68 -12.91
N ILE A 354 25.34 2.58 -13.62
CA ILE A 354 25.93 1.37 -13.03
C ILE A 354 27.11 0.97 -13.91
N ARG A 355 28.33 1.11 -13.39
CA ARG A 355 29.40 0.14 -13.64
C ARG A 355 30.49 0.24 -12.57
N CYS A 356 30.67 -0.86 -11.83
CA CYS A 356 31.93 -1.62 -11.69
C CYS A 356 31.97 -2.38 -10.35
N LEU A 357 32.15 -3.69 -10.46
CA LEU A 357 32.45 -4.63 -9.37
C LEU A 357 33.96 -4.61 -9.08
N THR A 358 34.37 -4.55 -7.80
CA THR A 358 35.25 -5.53 -7.07
C THR A 358 35.79 -4.96 -5.75
N PRO A 359 36.18 -5.81 -4.77
CA PRO A 359 36.25 -5.46 -3.36
C PRO A 359 37.67 -5.26 -2.83
N THR A 360 37.93 -4.20 -2.05
CA THR A 360 39.03 -4.21 -1.07
C THR A 360 38.83 -3.20 0.08
N ARG A 361 39.06 -3.75 1.27
CA ARG A 361 39.23 -3.24 2.64
C ARG A 361 39.83 -1.83 2.86
N SER A 362 39.18 -1.09 3.78
CA SER A 362 39.68 -0.14 4.81
C SER A 362 40.25 1.23 4.39
N LEU A 363 39.64 2.33 4.87
CA LEU A 363 40.05 3.10 6.07
C LEU A 363 39.10 4.29 6.31
N TYR A 364 39.09 4.75 7.55
CA TYR A 364 38.19 5.68 8.24
C TYR A 364 38.28 7.14 7.75
N THR A 365 37.15 7.85 7.58
CA THR A 365 37.01 9.30 7.84
C THR A 365 35.54 9.70 8.06
N PRO A 366 35.23 10.68 8.95
CA PRO A 366 33.92 10.81 9.57
C PRO A 366 33.08 12.00 9.08
N GLU A 367 31.79 11.98 9.47
CA GLU A 367 30.80 13.06 9.53
C GLU A 367 30.19 13.62 8.23
N GLY A 368 28.93 13.25 7.99
CA GLY A 368 28.04 13.84 6.98
C GLY A 368 26.60 13.31 7.03
N ARG A 369 26.11 12.85 8.19
CA ARG A 369 24.87 12.04 8.33
C ARG A 369 23.58 12.83 8.58
N PHE A 370 23.51 14.12 8.30
CA PHE A 370 22.28 14.90 8.57
C PHE A 370 21.46 15.26 7.32
N LEU A 371 22.09 15.44 6.15
CA LEU A 371 21.37 15.90 4.95
C LEU A 371 20.79 14.74 4.11
N SER A 372 21.50 13.60 4.00
CA SER A 372 21.04 12.47 3.17
C SER A 372 19.81 11.75 3.74
N ARG A 373 19.58 11.85 5.06
CA ARG A 373 18.39 11.28 5.72
C ARG A 373 17.14 12.10 5.38
N SER A 374 17.25 13.43 5.44
CA SER A 374 16.17 14.38 5.12
C SER A 374 15.64 14.27 3.68
N PHE A 375 16.52 14.09 2.68
CA PHE A 375 16.06 13.91 1.28
C PHE A 375 15.33 12.59 1.05
N ARG A 376 15.81 11.50 1.69
CA ARG A 376 15.16 10.19 1.59
C ARG A 376 13.81 10.21 2.30
N ASP A 377 13.73 10.82 3.48
CA ASP A 377 12.49 11.01 4.23
C ASP A 377 11.50 11.91 3.47
N ARG A 378 11.98 12.94 2.77
CA ARG A 378 11.15 13.80 1.89
C ARG A 378 10.59 13.03 0.70
N GLN A 379 11.40 12.17 0.07
CA GLN A 379 10.92 11.31 -1.02
C GLN A 379 9.88 10.30 -0.51
N HIS A 380 10.13 9.68 0.64
CA HIS A 380 9.16 8.78 1.28
C HIS A 380 7.82 9.47 1.57
N MET A 381 7.84 10.72 2.02
CA MET A 381 6.61 11.50 2.22
C MET A 381 5.86 11.79 0.92
N MET A 382 6.58 12.01 -0.19
CA MET A 382 6.00 12.20 -1.52
C MET A 382 5.39 10.89 -2.05
N ASP A 383 6.07 9.77 -1.85
CA ASP A 383 5.57 8.45 -2.24
C ASP A 383 4.31 8.09 -1.45
N ILE A 384 4.30 8.34 -0.13
CA ILE A 384 3.13 8.17 0.74
C ILE A 384 1.95 9.03 0.26
N ARG A 385 2.21 10.27 -0.18
CA ARG A 385 1.18 11.17 -0.72
C ARG A 385 0.58 10.62 -2.01
N ILE A 386 1.41 10.23 -2.98
CA ILE A 386 0.97 9.68 -4.27
C ILE A 386 0.15 8.40 -4.04
N GLU A 387 0.60 7.55 -3.12
CA GLU A 387 -0.11 6.31 -2.77
C GLU A 387 -1.45 6.60 -2.06
N ALA A 388 -1.50 7.58 -1.16
CA ALA A 388 -2.73 8.01 -0.50
C ALA A 388 -3.76 8.58 -1.50
N GLU A 389 -3.31 9.37 -2.48
CA GLU A 389 -4.18 9.85 -3.57
C GLU A 389 -4.69 8.70 -4.45
N ARG A 390 -3.82 7.73 -4.77
CA ARG A 390 -4.20 6.53 -5.53
C ARG A 390 -5.26 5.74 -4.79
N LEU A 391 -5.06 5.52 -3.48
CA LEU A 391 -6.02 4.85 -2.60
C LEU A 391 -7.36 5.61 -2.56
N SER A 392 -7.33 6.94 -2.48
CA SER A 392 -8.52 7.79 -2.49
C SER A 392 -9.36 7.59 -3.76
N ARG A 393 -8.72 7.57 -4.94
CA ARG A 393 -9.42 7.30 -6.21
C ARG A 393 -10.02 5.90 -6.28
N THR A 394 -9.36 4.90 -5.68
CA THR A 394 -9.87 3.51 -5.63
C THR A 394 -11.11 3.41 -4.74
N ILE A 395 -11.10 4.07 -3.58
CA ILE A 395 -12.24 4.10 -2.65
C ILE A 395 -13.41 4.85 -3.27
N ASP A 396 -13.16 5.93 -4.02
CA ASP A 396 -14.22 6.68 -4.71
C ASP A 396 -14.94 5.81 -5.74
N ARG A 397 -14.20 4.99 -6.49
CA ARG A 397 -14.79 4.00 -7.41
C ARG A 397 -15.57 2.93 -6.65
N LEU A 398 -15.01 2.39 -5.57
CA LEU A 398 -15.68 1.37 -4.77
C LEU A 398 -16.98 1.87 -4.12
N ILE A 399 -16.98 3.12 -3.64
CA ILE A 399 -18.19 3.79 -3.13
C ILE A 399 -19.21 3.97 -4.26
N ALA A 400 -18.78 4.36 -5.45
CA ALA A 400 -19.67 4.50 -6.60
C ALA A 400 -20.30 3.14 -6.98
N ASP A 401 -19.50 2.10 -7.16
CA ASP A 401 -19.95 0.75 -7.51
C ASP A 401 -20.91 0.20 -6.45
N THR A 402 -20.58 0.34 -5.17
CA THR A 402 -21.46 -0.09 -4.07
C THR A 402 -22.76 0.73 -4.04
N SER A 403 -22.70 2.02 -4.36
CA SER A 403 -23.90 2.87 -4.43
C SER A 403 -24.79 2.48 -5.62
N THR A 404 -24.20 2.07 -6.74
CA THR A 404 -24.90 1.51 -7.90
C THR A 404 -25.59 0.20 -7.54
N ILE A 405 -24.88 -0.74 -6.88
CA ILE A 405 -25.47 -2.00 -6.41
C ILE A 405 -26.64 -1.75 -5.44
N ILE A 406 -26.49 -0.79 -4.52
CA ILE A 406 -27.58 -0.38 -3.61
C ILE A 406 -28.76 0.21 -4.41
N ALA A 407 -28.50 1.03 -5.43
CA ALA A 407 -29.55 1.61 -6.27
C ALA A 407 -30.28 0.55 -7.11
N GLU A 408 -29.53 -0.39 -7.72
CA GLU A 408 -30.07 -1.52 -8.47
C GLU A 408 -30.93 -2.40 -7.57
N ALA A 409 -30.46 -2.75 -6.37
CA ALA A 409 -31.22 -3.54 -5.40
C ALA A 409 -32.54 -2.84 -4.99
N ARG A 410 -32.57 -1.50 -4.89
CA ARG A 410 -33.82 -0.76 -4.65
C ARG A 410 -34.78 -0.80 -5.84
N VAL A 411 -34.27 -0.75 -7.06
CA VAL A 411 -35.09 -0.86 -8.28
C VAL A 411 -35.68 -2.28 -8.40
N TYR A 412 -34.91 -3.32 -8.08
CA TYR A 412 -35.41 -4.70 -8.00
C TYR A 412 -36.49 -4.87 -6.92
N PHE A 413 -36.31 -4.24 -5.75
CA PHE A 413 -37.33 -4.25 -4.68
C PHE A 413 -38.62 -3.54 -5.10
N ASN A 414 -38.52 -2.37 -5.76
CA ASN A 414 -39.69 -1.65 -6.25
C ASN A 414 -40.38 -2.30 -7.47
N ASN A 415 -39.64 -3.03 -8.31
CA ASN A 415 -40.18 -3.72 -9.49
C ASN A 415 -40.66 -5.16 -9.17
N GLY A 416 -40.38 -5.68 -7.96
CA GLY A 416 -40.71 -7.03 -7.51
C GLY A 416 -42.18 -7.27 -7.13
N GLU A 417 -43.02 -6.22 -7.05
CA GLU A 417 -44.45 -6.36 -6.74
C GLU A 417 -45.28 -7.09 -7.83
N PHE A 418 -44.68 -7.44 -8.99
CA PHE A 418 -45.42 -8.06 -10.10
C PHE A 418 -45.17 -9.56 -10.32
N PHE A 419 -44.27 -10.23 -9.58
CA PHE A 419 -44.01 -11.67 -9.79
C PHE A 419 -43.71 -12.44 -8.50
N GLY A 420 -44.76 -12.97 -7.87
CA GLY A 420 -44.80 -14.36 -7.38
C GLY A 420 -43.95 -14.76 -6.15
N ARG A 421 -44.54 -14.60 -4.96
CA ARG A 421 -44.80 -15.68 -3.96
C ARG A 421 -43.83 -16.89 -3.91
N LEU A 422 -42.53 -16.67 -3.68
CA LEU A 422 -41.58 -17.71 -3.27
C LEU A 422 -40.67 -17.16 -2.16
N ASP A 423 -40.76 -17.83 -1.00
CA ASP A 423 -39.94 -17.77 0.21
C ASP A 423 -39.69 -16.43 0.94
N GLU A 424 -40.49 -16.21 2.00
CA GLU A 424 -40.28 -15.20 3.04
C GLU A 424 -38.90 -15.31 3.74
N GLU A 425 -38.24 -16.48 3.68
CA GLU A 425 -36.89 -16.69 4.23
C GLU A 425 -35.78 -16.03 3.40
N GLU A 426 -35.91 -15.99 2.08
CA GLU A 426 -34.92 -15.42 1.15
C GLU A 426 -35.03 -13.88 1.08
N GLU A 427 -36.23 -13.34 1.29
CA GLU A 427 -36.50 -11.92 1.38
C GLU A 427 -35.85 -11.30 2.65
N GLY A 428 -35.89 -12.02 3.78
CA GLY A 428 -35.16 -11.65 4.99
C GLY A 428 -33.63 -11.73 4.85
N GLY A 429 -33.11 -12.61 4.00
CA GLY A 429 -31.69 -12.66 3.62
C GLY A 429 -31.26 -11.41 2.85
N ARG A 430 -31.99 -11.08 1.78
CA ARG A 430 -31.72 -9.93 0.90
C ARG A 430 -31.81 -8.58 1.63
N ILE A 431 -32.74 -8.44 2.59
CA ILE A 431 -32.86 -7.23 3.42
C ILE A 431 -31.62 -7.07 4.32
N ARG A 432 -31.14 -8.15 4.93
CA ARG A 432 -29.91 -8.15 5.76
C ARG A 432 -28.67 -7.83 4.92
N GLU A 433 -28.57 -8.35 3.71
CA GLU A 433 -27.49 -8.04 2.77
C GLU A 433 -27.52 -6.57 2.31
N HIS A 434 -28.70 -6.02 2.03
CA HIS A 434 -28.86 -4.61 1.67
C HIS A 434 -28.49 -3.66 2.81
N GLU A 435 -28.87 -4.01 4.05
CA GLU A 435 -28.46 -3.26 5.25
C GLU A 435 -26.95 -3.34 5.48
N LEU A 436 -26.35 -4.52 5.25
CA LEU A 436 -24.90 -4.71 5.33
C LEU A 436 -24.16 -3.85 4.30
N LEU A 437 -24.62 -3.84 3.05
CA LEU A 437 -24.07 -2.98 1.99
C LEU A 437 -24.17 -1.49 2.35
N TYR A 438 -25.27 -1.06 2.97
CA TYR A 438 -25.41 0.32 3.43
C TYR A 438 -24.42 0.68 4.54
N ARG A 439 -24.18 -0.23 5.50
CA ARG A 439 -23.16 -0.06 6.55
C ARG A 439 -21.75 -0.03 5.97
N ILE A 440 -21.43 -0.92 5.03
CA ILE A 440 -20.14 -0.95 4.33
C ILE A 440 -19.93 0.34 3.53
N ASN A 441 -20.96 0.81 2.81
CA ASN A 441 -20.92 2.08 2.07
C ASN A 441 -20.69 3.29 3.00
N ALA A 442 -21.34 3.31 4.16
CA ALA A 442 -21.13 4.35 5.17
C ALA A 442 -19.70 4.32 5.75
N GLN A 443 -19.17 3.13 6.03
CA GLN A 443 -17.79 2.96 6.50
C GLN A 443 -16.76 3.40 5.45
N MET A 444 -16.96 3.04 4.17
CA MET A 444 -16.07 3.49 3.09
C MET A 444 -16.12 5.01 2.90
N LYS A 445 -17.30 5.64 3.04
CA LYS A 445 -17.44 7.11 3.01
C LYS A 445 -16.74 7.79 4.19
N ALA A 446 -16.80 7.21 5.38
CA ALA A 446 -16.07 7.70 6.55
C ALA A 446 -14.56 7.58 6.34
N PHE A 447 -14.09 6.44 5.85
CA PHE A 447 -12.68 6.21 5.54
C PHE A 447 -12.15 7.16 4.45
N ARG A 448 -12.94 7.39 3.38
CA ARG A 448 -12.65 8.40 2.36
C ARG A 448 -12.41 9.78 2.97
N LYS A 449 -13.25 10.19 3.92
CA LYS A 449 -13.13 11.48 4.60
C LYS A 449 -11.87 11.57 5.47
N GLU A 450 -11.52 10.49 6.17
CA GLU A 450 -10.28 10.43 6.95
C GLU A 450 -9.04 10.46 6.07
N LEU A 451 -9.06 9.74 4.95
CA LEU A 451 -7.99 9.74 3.96
C LEU A 451 -7.82 11.12 3.31
N GLN A 452 -8.93 11.80 3.00
CA GLN A 452 -8.90 13.17 2.49
C GLN A 452 -8.30 14.15 3.51
N ASN A 453 -8.72 14.07 4.77
CA ASN A 453 -8.13 14.86 5.87
C ASN A 453 -6.64 14.56 6.05
N PHE A 454 -6.21 13.31 5.84
CA PHE A 454 -4.80 12.92 5.88
C PHE A 454 -4.00 13.57 4.75
N ILE A 455 -4.51 13.53 3.51
CA ILE A 455 -3.89 14.17 2.35
C ILE A 455 -3.81 15.70 2.55
N GLU A 456 -4.86 16.35 3.04
CA GLU A 456 -4.88 17.79 3.33
C GLU A 456 -3.85 18.18 4.40
N ARG A 457 -3.68 17.34 5.43
CA ARG A 457 -2.63 17.53 6.45
C ARG A 457 -1.23 17.38 5.86
N LEU A 458 -1.03 16.46 4.91
CA LEU A 458 0.24 16.32 4.18
C LEU A 458 0.52 17.55 3.30
N GLU A 459 -0.50 18.14 2.68
CA GLU A 459 -0.38 19.35 1.86
C GLU A 459 -0.02 20.59 2.67
N MET A 460 -0.47 20.72 3.93
CA MET A 460 -0.09 21.84 4.81
C MET A 460 1.42 21.91 5.12
N PHE A 461 2.15 20.80 5.07
CA PHE A 461 3.59 20.82 5.31
C PHE A 461 4.38 21.43 4.15
N GLN A 462 3.84 21.40 2.94
CA GLN A 462 4.50 21.93 1.74
C GLN A 462 4.66 23.47 1.75
N PRO A 463 3.64 24.29 2.07
CA PRO A 463 3.81 25.74 2.21
C PRO A 463 4.61 26.11 3.47
N ILE A 464 4.59 25.31 4.54
CA ILE A 464 5.41 25.58 5.74
C ILE A 464 6.89 25.31 5.46
N ILE A 465 7.22 24.22 4.78
CA ILE A 465 8.60 23.92 4.36
C ILE A 465 9.06 24.92 3.30
N LEU A 466 8.19 25.31 2.36
CA LEU A 466 8.49 26.37 1.39
C LEU A 466 8.71 27.71 2.09
N LEU A 467 7.87 28.08 3.06
CA LEU A 467 8.01 29.29 3.88
C LEU A 467 9.30 29.27 4.70
N ILE A 468 9.65 28.13 5.32
CA ILE A 468 10.91 27.96 6.05
C ILE A 468 12.10 28.06 5.08
N LEU A 469 12.03 27.43 3.90
CA LEU A 469 13.08 27.50 2.88
C LEU A 469 13.23 28.93 2.35
N ILE A 470 12.12 29.64 2.12
CA ILE A 470 12.08 31.05 1.72
C ILE A 470 12.68 31.94 2.82
N LEU A 471 12.30 31.73 4.08
CA LEU A 471 12.85 32.44 5.24
C LEU A 471 14.34 32.16 5.46
N VAL A 472 14.80 30.93 5.21
CA VAL A 472 16.21 30.52 5.26
C VAL A 472 17.01 31.12 4.11
N LEU A 473 16.46 31.16 2.89
CA LEU A 473 17.08 31.83 1.75
C LEU A 473 17.19 33.35 1.98
N PHE A 474 16.16 33.96 2.58
CA PHE A 474 16.15 35.40 2.86
C PHE A 474 16.96 35.82 4.08
N SER A 475 17.25 34.93 5.03
CA SER A 475 18.11 35.28 6.18
C SER A 475 19.60 35.44 5.82
N SER A 476 20.02 34.94 4.64
CA SER A 476 21.35 35.18 4.07
C SER A 476 21.43 36.35 3.07
N LEU A 477 20.31 36.98 2.74
CA LEU A 477 20.21 38.05 1.74
C LEU A 477 20.05 39.41 2.43
N SER A 478 20.69 40.45 1.90
CA SER A 478 20.52 41.81 2.44
C SER A 478 19.06 42.27 2.27
N TYR A 479 18.51 43.02 3.23
CA TYR A 479 17.13 43.55 3.17
C TYR A 479 16.78 44.22 1.82
N ALA A 480 17.76 44.76 1.10
CA ALA A 480 17.58 45.36 -0.22
C ALA A 480 17.26 44.34 -1.33
N THR A 481 17.81 43.11 -1.27
CA THR A 481 17.52 42.05 -2.25
C THR A 481 16.20 41.36 -1.94
N ILE A 482 15.83 41.25 -0.65
CA ILE A 482 14.51 40.77 -0.21
C ILE A 482 13.40 41.66 -0.78
N PHE A 483 13.55 42.99 -0.65
CA PHE A 483 12.55 43.95 -1.13
C PHE A 483 12.36 43.90 -2.65
N LYS A 484 13.45 43.72 -3.41
CA LYS A 484 13.39 43.56 -4.88
C LYS A 484 12.72 42.26 -5.29
N LEU A 485 12.97 41.15 -4.59
CA LEU A 485 12.33 39.86 -4.89
C LEU A 485 10.85 39.85 -4.55
N VAL A 486 10.45 40.44 -3.41
CA VAL A 486 9.03 40.61 -3.06
C VAL A 486 8.31 41.48 -4.08
N PHE A 487 8.93 42.60 -4.50
CA PHE A 487 8.39 43.46 -5.54
C PHE A 487 8.20 42.73 -6.88
N LEU A 488 9.17 41.91 -7.29
CA LEU A 488 9.12 41.13 -8.53
C LEU A 488 8.10 39.98 -8.45
N PHE A 489 7.98 39.34 -7.28
CA PHE A 489 6.97 38.32 -6.99
C PHE A 489 5.55 38.89 -7.00
N THR A 490 5.33 40.10 -6.44
CA THR A 490 4.04 40.79 -6.53
C THR A 490 3.70 41.23 -7.95
N LEU A 491 4.70 41.57 -8.76
CA LEU A 491 4.50 41.94 -10.17
C LEU A 491 4.13 40.72 -11.02
N PHE A 492 4.68 39.55 -10.71
CA PHE A 492 4.40 38.30 -11.42
C PHE A 492 2.99 37.73 -11.14
N PHE A 493 2.37 38.09 -10.02
CA PHE A 493 1.00 37.65 -9.66
C PHE A 493 -0.10 38.65 -10.03
N VAL A 494 0.29 39.88 -10.40
CA VAL A 494 -0.64 40.95 -10.80
C VAL A 494 -0.72 41.11 -12.34
N LEU A 495 0.21 40.49 -13.08
CA LEU A 495 0.10 40.18 -14.51
C LEU A 495 -0.43 38.75 -14.68
#